data_AF-A0A947AF84-F1
#
_entry.id   AF-A0A947AF84-F1
#
_cell.length_a   1.000
_cell.length_b   1.000
_cell.length_c   1.000
_cell.angle_alpha   90.00
_cell.angle_beta   90.00
_cell.angle_gamma   90.00
#
_symmetry.space_group_name_H-M   'P 1'
#
loop_
_entity.id
_entity.type
_entity.pdbx_description
1 polymer ?
#
loop_
_entity_poly.entity_id
_entity_poly.type
_entity_poly.pdbx_seq_one_letter_code
_entity_poly.pdbx_strand_id
1 'polypeptide(L)'
;MSAPYQYYKSTMCHLLLILFSALMLFFPIEAPADQAPLEIAGFRLGEDITEYNDIEYTNFLKEVVVTDWHGFRKGIISYGVCAYPGKIVKIRMKYEDGSRDFFDTLLNKYKQKFGKPHEYEGDAFGILRSWKWRFLDKNQNLVTTSLQHNPQDETENIGNIVKLSYPEREEEERLCFVQQCEENRTAVDKQRLEEQKETNWDFLIPR
;
A
#
# COMPACT_ATOMS: atom_id res chain seq x y z
N MET A 1 58.41 -37.31 -31.27
CA MET A 1 56.99 -37.60 -31.63
C MET A 1 56.19 -37.67 -30.33
N SER A 2 55.55 -36.58 -29.94
CA SER A 2 54.90 -36.44 -28.64
C SER A 2 53.61 -35.65 -28.77
N ALA A 3 52.48 -36.35 -28.86
CA ALA A 3 51.16 -35.84 -28.48
C ALA A 3 50.13 -36.98 -28.55
N PRO A 4 49.72 -37.54 -27.39
CA PRO A 4 48.31 -37.94 -27.26
C PRO A 4 47.67 -37.53 -25.92
N TYR A 5 48.32 -36.69 -25.11
CA TYR A 5 47.84 -36.38 -23.74
C TYR A 5 46.85 -35.22 -23.63
N GLN A 6 46.72 -34.36 -24.64
CA GLN A 6 45.94 -33.12 -24.55
C GLN A 6 44.45 -33.29 -24.90
N TYR A 7 44.09 -34.34 -25.65
CA TYR A 7 42.71 -34.56 -26.10
C TYR A 7 41.81 -35.20 -25.03
N TYR A 8 42.41 -35.94 -24.08
CA TYR A 8 41.67 -36.65 -23.02
C TYR A 8 41.20 -35.72 -21.90
N LYS A 9 41.94 -34.63 -21.60
CA LYS A 9 41.57 -33.69 -20.51
C LYS A 9 40.35 -32.83 -20.83
N SER A 10 40.19 -32.40 -22.09
CA SER A 10 39.08 -31.53 -22.52
C SER A 10 37.76 -32.31 -22.61
N THR A 11 37.79 -33.53 -23.15
CA THR A 11 36.62 -34.40 -23.23
C THR A 11 36.15 -34.87 -21.86
N MET A 12 37.05 -35.17 -20.93
CA MET A 12 36.71 -35.57 -19.57
C MET A 12 36.08 -34.42 -18.76
N CYS A 13 36.51 -33.17 -19.00
CA CYS A 13 35.94 -31.98 -18.36
C CYS A 13 34.53 -31.65 -18.88
N HIS A 14 34.30 -31.78 -20.20
CA HIS A 14 32.97 -31.63 -20.78
C HIS A 14 32.02 -32.75 -20.36
N LEU A 15 32.48 -34.00 -20.25
CA LEU A 15 31.66 -35.11 -19.74
C LEU A 15 31.25 -34.89 -18.28
N LEU A 16 32.18 -34.41 -17.43
CA LEU A 16 31.91 -34.08 -16.02
C LEU A 16 30.95 -32.89 -15.88
N LEU A 17 31.07 -31.86 -16.70
CA LEU A 17 30.15 -30.72 -16.73
C LEU A 17 28.74 -31.11 -17.19
N ILE A 18 28.63 -31.97 -18.20
CA ILE A 18 27.33 -32.50 -18.67
C ILE A 18 26.72 -33.42 -17.62
N LEU A 19 27.53 -34.24 -16.93
CA LEU A 19 27.04 -35.07 -15.82
C LEU A 19 26.56 -34.20 -14.65
N PHE A 20 27.27 -33.12 -14.33
CA PHE A 20 26.91 -32.22 -13.23
C PHE A 20 25.68 -31.36 -13.56
N SER A 21 25.53 -30.91 -14.81
CA SER A 21 24.32 -30.20 -15.26
C SER A 21 23.10 -31.13 -15.36
N ALA A 22 23.31 -32.40 -15.73
CA ALA A 22 22.24 -33.40 -15.72
C ALA A 22 21.83 -33.76 -14.29
N LEU A 23 22.76 -33.81 -13.33
CA LEU A 23 22.47 -34.12 -11.93
C LEU A 23 21.68 -33.01 -11.22
N MET A 24 21.85 -31.74 -11.63
CA MET A 24 21.09 -30.59 -11.11
C MET A 24 19.63 -30.55 -11.60
N LEU A 25 19.30 -31.24 -12.70
CA LEU A 25 17.92 -31.30 -13.24
C LEU A 25 17.03 -32.35 -12.55
N PHE A 26 17.58 -33.15 -11.62
CA PHE A 26 16.85 -34.20 -10.90
C PHE A 26 16.52 -33.88 -9.44
N PHE A 27 16.79 -32.66 -8.97
CA PHE A 27 16.29 -32.20 -7.67
C PHE A 27 15.07 -31.32 -7.91
N PRO A 28 13.84 -31.86 -7.89
CA PRO A 28 12.67 -31.01 -7.76
C PRO A 28 12.81 -30.26 -6.44
N ILE A 29 13.01 -28.94 -6.51
CA ILE A 29 12.79 -28.04 -5.37
C ILE A 29 11.27 -27.90 -5.26
N GLU A 30 10.60 -28.99 -4.93
CA GLU A 30 9.20 -28.98 -4.55
C GLU A 30 9.20 -28.81 -3.02
N ALA A 31 9.03 -27.56 -2.58
CA ALA A 31 8.58 -27.35 -1.21
C ALA A 31 7.25 -28.11 -1.06
N PRO A 32 7.09 -28.97 -0.05
CA PRO A 32 5.87 -29.74 0.11
C PRO A 32 4.68 -28.77 0.25
N ALA A 33 3.79 -28.77 -0.74
CA ALA A 33 2.59 -27.94 -0.73
C ALA A 33 1.71 -28.18 0.52
N ASP A 34 1.82 -29.37 1.10
CA ASP A 34 1.17 -29.79 2.36
C ASP A 34 1.74 -29.11 3.63
N GLN A 35 2.79 -28.30 3.53
CA GLN A 35 3.39 -27.57 4.66
C GLN A 35 3.30 -26.05 4.52
N ALA A 36 2.56 -25.54 3.53
CA ALA A 36 2.36 -24.10 3.41
C ALA A 36 1.51 -23.60 4.60
N PRO A 37 1.98 -22.63 5.40
CA PRO A 37 1.19 -22.12 6.50
C PRO A 37 0.01 -21.34 5.93
N LEU A 38 -1.19 -21.71 6.33
CA LEU A 38 -2.43 -21.09 5.90
C LEU A 38 -3.06 -20.25 7.01
N GLU A 39 -2.53 -20.28 8.22
CA GLU A 39 -3.12 -19.61 9.38
C GLU A 39 -2.09 -18.77 10.15
N ILE A 40 -2.50 -17.61 10.63
CA ILE A 40 -1.73 -16.78 11.58
C ILE A 40 -2.70 -15.98 12.46
N ALA A 41 -2.38 -15.81 13.74
CA ALA A 41 -3.20 -15.07 14.69
C ALA A 41 -4.66 -15.56 14.81
N GLY A 42 -4.89 -16.83 14.47
CA GLY A 42 -6.24 -17.43 14.43
C GLY A 42 -7.05 -17.10 13.18
N PHE A 43 -6.46 -16.46 12.16
CA PHE A 43 -7.09 -16.20 10.86
C PHE A 43 -6.50 -17.11 9.79
N ARG A 44 -7.36 -17.71 8.97
CA ARG A 44 -6.97 -18.69 7.94
C ARG A 44 -7.23 -18.18 6.53
N LEU A 45 -6.28 -18.41 5.63
CA LEU A 45 -6.41 -18.12 4.21
C LEU A 45 -7.52 -18.99 3.59
N GLY A 46 -8.47 -18.34 2.93
CA GLY A 46 -9.58 -18.98 2.23
C GLY A 46 -10.86 -19.14 3.07
N GLU A 47 -10.83 -18.84 4.36
CA GLU A 47 -12.04 -18.73 5.20
C GLU A 47 -12.79 -17.41 4.94
N ASP A 48 -14.08 -17.41 5.25
CA ASP A 48 -14.92 -16.22 5.12
C ASP A 48 -14.66 -15.27 6.30
N ILE A 49 -14.44 -13.99 6.00
CA ILE A 49 -14.15 -12.96 7.03
C ILE A 49 -15.30 -12.79 8.03
N THR A 50 -16.52 -13.19 7.67
CA THR A 50 -17.70 -13.15 8.53
C THR A 50 -17.69 -14.22 9.63
N GLU A 51 -16.79 -15.21 9.57
CA GLU A 51 -16.62 -16.22 10.61
C GLU A 51 -15.92 -15.67 11.87
N TYR A 52 -15.27 -14.51 11.77
CA TYR A 52 -14.55 -13.86 12.86
C TYR A 52 -15.39 -12.74 13.48
N ASN A 53 -16.01 -13.02 14.63
CA ASN A 53 -16.88 -12.09 15.36
C ASN A 53 -16.16 -10.89 16.01
N ASP A 54 -14.82 -10.89 15.96
CA ASP A 54 -13.97 -10.01 16.78
C ASP A 54 -13.21 -9.00 15.92
N ILE A 55 -13.50 -8.98 14.62
CA ILE A 55 -12.92 -8.03 13.68
C ILE A 55 -13.66 -6.70 13.77
N GLU A 56 -12.95 -5.68 14.24
CA GLU A 56 -13.42 -4.29 14.16
C GLU A 56 -12.99 -3.67 12.83
N TYR A 57 -13.96 -3.26 12.01
CA TYR A 57 -13.69 -2.53 10.77
C TYR A 57 -13.40 -1.07 11.09
N THR A 58 -12.16 -0.62 10.88
CA THR A 58 -11.72 0.75 11.19
C THR A 58 -12.02 1.78 10.09
N ASN A 59 -13.04 1.54 9.26
CA ASN A 59 -13.38 2.39 8.11
C ASN A 59 -14.14 3.66 8.56
N PHE A 60 -13.46 4.55 9.27
CA PHE A 60 -14.00 5.86 9.69
C PHE A 60 -14.31 6.79 8.50
N LEU A 61 -13.84 6.43 7.29
CA LEU A 61 -14.26 7.02 6.03
C LEU A 61 -14.78 5.94 5.09
N LYS A 62 -15.78 6.28 4.29
CA LYS A 62 -16.17 5.49 3.11
C LYS A 62 -15.48 6.05 1.88
N GLU A 63 -15.06 5.15 0.99
CA GLU A 63 -14.38 5.51 -0.24
C GLU A 63 -15.18 5.03 -1.45
N VAL A 64 -15.24 5.88 -2.47
CA VAL A 64 -15.76 5.51 -3.79
C VAL A 64 -14.68 5.70 -4.83
N VAL A 65 -14.65 4.79 -5.81
CA VAL A 65 -13.69 4.80 -6.90
C VAL A 65 -14.37 5.36 -8.15
N VAL A 66 -13.68 6.29 -8.81
CA VAL A 66 -14.03 6.79 -10.14
C VAL A 66 -12.92 6.44 -11.13
N THR A 67 -13.27 6.20 -12.39
CA THR A 67 -12.32 5.82 -13.45
C THR A 67 -12.56 6.68 -14.69
N ASP A 68 -11.50 6.87 -15.49
CA ASP A 68 -11.51 7.57 -16.79
C ASP A 68 -12.23 8.93 -16.80
N TRP A 69 -11.90 9.77 -15.82
CA TRP A 69 -12.60 11.03 -15.55
C TRP A 69 -11.73 12.24 -15.88
N HIS A 70 -12.06 12.99 -16.93
CA HIS A 70 -11.43 14.30 -17.27
C HIS A 70 -9.89 14.33 -17.25
N GLY A 71 -9.22 13.31 -17.79
CA GLY A 71 -7.75 13.20 -17.81
C GLY A 71 -7.16 12.52 -16.57
N PHE A 72 -8.00 11.94 -15.72
CA PHE A 72 -7.61 11.06 -14.63
C PHE A 72 -7.98 9.61 -14.93
N ARG A 73 -7.02 8.70 -14.76
CA ARG A 73 -7.21 7.25 -14.92
C ARG A 73 -8.07 6.66 -13.81
N LYS A 74 -7.81 7.11 -12.58
CA LYS A 74 -8.46 6.60 -11.36
C LYS A 74 -8.55 7.70 -10.33
N GLY A 75 -9.66 7.75 -9.59
CA GLY A 75 -9.86 8.63 -8.46
C GLY A 75 -10.45 7.88 -7.28
N ILE A 76 -10.08 8.30 -6.07
CA ILE A 76 -10.64 7.84 -4.81
C ILE A 76 -11.21 9.07 -4.11
N ILE A 77 -12.50 9.04 -3.82
CA ILE A 77 -13.21 10.09 -3.09
C ILE A 77 -13.60 9.51 -1.74
N SER A 78 -12.99 10.03 -0.67
CA SER A 78 -13.29 9.61 0.69
C SER A 78 -14.27 10.60 1.33
N TYR A 79 -15.33 10.08 1.93
CA TYR A 79 -16.36 10.86 2.60
C TYR A 79 -16.68 10.33 4.00
N GLY A 80 -17.11 11.25 4.85
CA GLY A 80 -17.41 11.02 6.25
C GLY A 80 -18.62 10.13 6.49
N VAL A 81 -18.60 9.39 7.59
CA VAL A 81 -19.73 8.55 8.05
C VAL A 81 -20.15 8.82 9.48
N CYS A 82 -19.38 9.62 10.23
CA CYS A 82 -19.62 9.91 11.64
C CYS A 82 -19.74 11.43 11.89
N ALA A 83 -18.63 12.17 11.87
CA ALA A 83 -18.60 13.60 12.22
C ALA A 83 -19.25 14.50 11.14
N TYR A 84 -19.06 14.11 9.88
CA TYR A 84 -19.51 14.78 8.67
C TYR A 84 -20.17 13.80 7.68
N PRO A 85 -21.30 13.17 8.04
CA PRO A 85 -21.92 12.14 7.21
C PRO A 85 -22.19 12.63 5.77
N GLY A 86 -21.69 11.87 4.79
CA GLY A 86 -21.87 12.15 3.36
C GLY A 86 -21.05 13.33 2.81
N LYS A 87 -20.15 13.93 3.60
CA LYS A 87 -19.30 15.04 3.14
C LYS A 87 -17.95 14.51 2.67
N ILE A 88 -17.51 14.97 1.50
CA ILE A 88 -16.17 14.67 0.98
C ILE A 88 -15.14 15.36 1.87
N VAL A 89 -14.20 14.57 2.41
CA VAL A 89 -13.10 15.06 3.25
C VAL A 89 -11.75 14.92 2.56
N LYS A 90 -11.62 13.99 1.62
CA LYS A 90 -10.40 13.75 0.85
C LYS A 90 -10.72 13.31 -0.58
N ILE A 91 -9.93 13.82 -1.51
CA ILE A 91 -9.95 13.44 -2.92
C ILE A 91 -8.52 13.09 -3.32
N ARG A 92 -8.33 11.93 -3.93
CA ARG A 92 -7.06 11.49 -4.52
C ARG A 92 -7.30 11.13 -5.97
N MET A 93 -6.67 11.84 -6.89
CA MET A 93 -6.83 11.60 -8.33
C MET A 93 -5.49 11.26 -8.96
N LYS A 94 -5.45 10.17 -9.72
CA LYS A 94 -4.31 9.70 -10.50
C LYS A 94 -4.50 10.15 -11.95
N TYR A 95 -3.56 10.94 -12.46
CA TYR A 95 -3.59 11.41 -13.84
C TYR A 95 -3.37 10.25 -14.82
N GLU A 96 -3.95 10.39 -16.01
CA GLU A 96 -3.73 9.45 -17.12
C GLU A 96 -2.26 9.45 -17.55
N ASP A 97 -1.69 10.64 -17.74
CA ASP A 97 -0.28 10.80 -18.02
C ASP A 97 0.54 10.70 -16.72
N GLY A 98 1.21 9.55 -16.56
CA GLY A 98 2.10 9.26 -15.45
C GLY A 98 3.54 9.74 -15.64
N SER A 99 3.87 10.40 -16.77
CA SER A 99 5.24 10.77 -17.11
C SER A 99 5.82 11.85 -16.22
N ARG A 100 7.15 11.90 -16.14
CA ARG A 100 7.89 12.92 -15.41
C ARG A 100 7.68 14.33 -16.02
N ASP A 101 7.67 14.43 -17.34
CA ASP A 101 7.53 15.71 -18.06
C ASP A 101 6.16 16.34 -17.80
N PHE A 102 5.12 15.51 -17.77
CA PHE A 102 3.78 15.97 -17.40
C PHE A 102 3.72 16.46 -15.95
N PHE A 103 4.37 15.76 -15.02
CA PHE A 103 4.49 16.23 -13.63
C PHE A 103 5.18 17.59 -13.55
N ASP A 104 6.31 17.78 -14.24
CA ASP A 104 7.05 19.03 -14.18
C ASP A 104 6.24 20.19 -14.80
N THR A 105 5.46 19.89 -15.84
CA THR A 105 4.47 20.82 -16.41
C THR A 105 3.38 21.17 -15.40
N LEU A 106 2.78 20.18 -14.73
CA LEU A 106 1.78 20.39 -13.69
C LEU A 106 2.34 21.21 -12.53
N LEU A 107 3.53 20.85 -12.04
CA LEU A 107 4.19 21.54 -10.94
C LEU A 107 4.43 23.02 -11.25
N ASN A 108 4.85 23.34 -12.48
CA ASN A 108 5.00 24.72 -12.91
C ASN A 108 3.65 25.47 -12.93
N LYS A 109 2.57 24.84 -13.42
CA LYS A 109 1.22 25.42 -13.38
C LYS A 109 0.72 25.63 -11.94
N TYR A 110 0.99 24.69 -11.03
CA TYR A 110 0.65 24.82 -9.61
C TYR A 110 1.40 25.99 -8.98
N LYS A 111 2.72 26.10 -9.22
CA LYS A 111 3.53 27.21 -8.72
C LYS A 111 3.08 28.57 -9.25
N GLN A 112 2.67 28.64 -10.51
CA GLN A 112 2.09 29.86 -11.09
C GLN A 112 0.76 30.23 -10.45
N LYS A 113 -0.11 29.24 -10.18
CA LYS A 113 -1.44 29.47 -9.63
C LYS A 113 -1.47 29.72 -8.12
N PHE A 114 -0.64 29.00 -7.36
CA PHE A 114 -0.70 28.95 -5.90
C PHE A 114 0.57 29.50 -5.21
N GLY A 115 1.58 29.90 -6.00
CA GLY A 115 2.87 30.32 -5.45
C GLY A 115 3.75 29.14 -5.02
N LYS A 116 4.80 29.45 -4.25
CA LYS A 116 5.75 28.44 -3.78
C LYS A 116 5.05 27.40 -2.88
N PRO A 117 5.37 26.10 -3.00
CA PRO A 117 4.88 25.09 -2.07
C PRO A 117 5.37 25.38 -0.66
N HIS A 118 4.58 24.95 0.33
CA HIS A 118 4.89 25.12 1.74
C HIS A 118 5.84 24.03 2.26
N GLU A 119 5.82 22.86 1.62
CA GLU A 119 6.55 21.69 2.09
C GLU A 119 6.90 20.75 0.92
N TYR A 120 8.03 20.06 1.06
CA TYR A 120 8.42 18.93 0.21
C TYR A 120 8.33 17.65 1.05
N GLU A 121 7.53 16.68 0.58
CA GLU A 121 7.29 15.39 1.25
C GLU A 121 7.84 14.21 0.42
N GLY A 122 8.88 14.44 -0.39
CA GLY A 122 9.52 13.36 -1.14
C GLY A 122 10.43 12.50 -0.25
N ASP A 123 10.84 11.34 -0.76
CA ASP A 123 11.81 10.49 -0.07
C ASP A 123 13.25 10.98 -0.26
N ALA A 124 14.15 10.47 0.59
CA ALA A 124 15.57 10.82 0.56
C ALA A 124 16.30 10.32 -0.69
N PHE A 125 15.75 9.34 -1.40
CA PHE A 125 16.32 8.73 -2.60
C PHE A 125 15.84 9.42 -3.90
N GLY A 126 14.88 10.36 -3.78
CA GLY A 126 14.29 11.11 -4.89
C GLY A 126 13.34 10.31 -5.78
N ILE A 127 12.90 9.11 -5.35
CA ILE A 127 11.95 8.26 -6.09
C ILE A 127 10.58 8.92 -6.00
N LEU A 128 10.09 9.14 -4.79
CA LEU A 128 8.90 9.90 -4.50
C LEU A 128 9.21 11.39 -4.49
N ARG A 129 8.47 12.15 -5.31
CA ARG A 129 8.52 13.61 -5.31
C ARG A 129 7.13 14.13 -4.98
N SER A 130 6.97 14.77 -3.81
CA SER A 130 5.69 15.33 -3.37
C SER A 130 5.87 16.77 -2.94
N TRP A 131 5.07 17.67 -3.50
CA TRP A 131 5.02 19.08 -3.10
C TRP A 131 3.65 19.38 -2.53
N LYS A 132 3.61 20.11 -1.41
CA LYS A 132 2.37 20.39 -0.68
C LYS A 132 2.12 21.89 -0.52
N TRP A 133 0.86 22.26 -0.65
CA TRP A 133 0.32 23.58 -0.37
C TRP A 133 -0.73 23.48 0.73
N ARG A 134 -0.83 24.57 1.51
CA ARG A 134 -1.81 24.75 2.57
C ARG A 134 -2.59 26.03 2.28
N PHE A 135 -3.89 25.96 2.48
CA PHE A 135 -4.81 27.08 2.28
C PHE A 135 -5.83 27.12 3.41
N LEU A 136 -6.50 28.26 3.55
CA LEU A 136 -7.72 28.37 4.33
C LEU A 136 -8.89 28.54 3.37
N ASP A 137 -9.96 27.76 3.57
CA ASP A 137 -11.18 27.97 2.81
C ASP A 137 -12.00 29.16 3.36
N LYS A 138 -13.15 29.44 2.74
CA LYS A 138 -14.04 30.54 3.13
C LYS A 138 -14.53 30.46 4.59
N ASN A 139 -14.52 29.27 5.18
CA ASN A 139 -14.95 29.02 6.55
C ASN A 139 -13.75 28.83 7.49
N GLN A 140 -12.54 29.23 7.08
CA GLN A 140 -11.30 29.09 7.83
C GLN A 140 -10.87 27.64 8.12
N ASN A 141 -11.35 26.65 7.35
CA ASN A 141 -10.84 25.29 7.48
C ASN A 141 -9.50 25.17 6.74
N LEU A 142 -8.56 24.44 7.33
CA LEU A 142 -7.32 24.06 6.64
C LEU A 142 -7.63 23.13 5.46
N VAL A 143 -7.19 23.54 4.27
CA VAL A 143 -7.19 22.70 3.06
C VAL A 143 -5.76 22.41 2.69
N THR A 144 -5.43 21.15 2.47
CA THR A 144 -4.14 20.75 1.91
C THR A 144 -4.31 20.28 0.48
N THR A 145 -3.32 20.59 -0.35
CA THR A 145 -3.22 20.03 -1.70
C THR A 145 -1.80 19.55 -1.92
N SER A 146 -1.61 18.33 -2.39
CA SER A 146 -0.30 17.84 -2.78
C SER A 146 -0.28 17.32 -4.22
N LEU A 147 0.85 17.52 -4.88
CA LEU A 147 1.15 16.98 -6.20
C LEU A 147 2.35 16.06 -6.08
N GLN A 148 2.14 14.80 -6.46
CA GLN A 148 3.07 13.70 -6.28
C GLN A 148 3.46 13.09 -7.63
N HIS A 149 4.72 12.69 -7.77
CA HIS A 149 5.21 11.81 -8.82
C HIS A 149 5.97 10.64 -8.21
N ASN A 150 5.68 9.44 -8.67
CA ASN A 150 6.42 8.23 -8.32
C ASN A 150 6.69 7.37 -9.56
N PRO A 151 7.96 7.21 -10.00
CA PRO A 151 8.29 6.43 -11.18
C PRO A 151 8.36 4.91 -10.91
N GLN A 152 8.51 4.48 -9.66
CA GLN A 152 8.73 3.07 -9.28
C GLN A 152 8.07 2.75 -7.93
N ASP A 153 6.98 1.99 -7.99
CA ASP A 153 6.33 1.35 -6.84
C ASP A 153 5.43 0.26 -7.44
N GLU A 154 5.60 -1.03 -7.11
CA GLU A 154 4.85 -2.12 -7.76
C GLU A 154 3.34 -2.11 -7.44
N THR A 155 2.85 -1.12 -6.70
CA THR A 155 1.46 -0.91 -6.28
C THR A 155 0.73 0.17 -7.09
N GLU A 156 -0.49 0.55 -6.67
CA GLU A 156 -1.34 1.54 -7.36
C GLU A 156 -0.76 2.97 -7.40
N ASN A 157 0.35 3.24 -6.71
CA ASN A 157 0.90 4.58 -6.50
C ASN A 157 1.85 5.10 -7.59
N ILE A 158 2.12 4.34 -8.67
CA ILE A 158 2.95 4.82 -9.81
C ILE A 158 2.29 6.00 -10.52
N GLY A 159 3.10 6.94 -10.98
CA GLY A 159 2.71 8.03 -11.87
C GLY A 159 2.41 9.31 -11.11
N ASN A 160 1.50 10.10 -11.65
CA ASN A 160 1.20 11.44 -11.15
C ASN A 160 -0.11 11.43 -10.38
N ILE A 161 -0.08 11.98 -9.15
CA ILE A 161 -1.25 12.00 -8.27
C ILE A 161 -1.41 13.40 -7.70
N VAL A 162 -2.65 13.91 -7.71
CA VAL A 162 -3.05 15.06 -6.91
C VAL A 162 -3.92 14.60 -5.75
N LYS A 163 -3.67 15.16 -4.57
CA LYS A 163 -4.50 14.96 -3.37
C LYS A 163 -5.04 16.31 -2.92
N LEU A 164 -6.32 16.36 -2.54
CA LEU A 164 -6.93 17.46 -1.82
C LEU A 164 -7.57 16.90 -0.55
N SER A 165 -7.38 17.55 0.59
CA SER A 165 -8.05 17.13 1.81
C SER A 165 -8.31 18.24 2.82
N TYR A 166 -9.27 17.96 3.69
CA TYR A 166 -9.49 18.64 4.96
C TYR A 166 -8.89 17.77 6.08
N PRO A 167 -7.61 17.92 6.44
CA PRO A 167 -6.94 17.01 7.39
C PRO A 167 -7.60 17.01 8.77
N GLU A 168 -8.07 18.16 9.24
CA GLU A 168 -8.79 18.27 10.52
C GLU A 168 -10.09 17.47 10.49
N ARG A 169 -10.84 17.52 9.39
CA ARG A 169 -12.08 16.74 9.25
C ARG A 169 -11.82 15.24 9.15
N GLU A 170 -10.72 14.83 8.50
CA GLU A 170 -10.32 13.42 8.50
C GLU A 170 -10.04 12.94 9.94
N GLU A 171 -9.37 13.75 10.75
CA GLU A 171 -9.08 13.42 12.14
C GLU A 171 -10.36 13.43 13.02
N GLU A 172 -11.24 14.40 12.83
CA GLU A 172 -12.53 14.45 13.55
C GLU A 172 -13.43 13.25 13.21
N GLU A 173 -13.44 12.78 11.96
CA GLU A 173 -14.10 11.52 11.59
C GLU A 173 -13.49 10.32 12.32
N ARG A 174 -12.15 10.24 12.35
CA ARG A 174 -11.45 9.17 13.07
C ARG A 174 -11.80 9.16 14.55
N LEU A 175 -11.78 10.33 15.20
CA LEU A 175 -12.10 10.48 16.61
C LEU A 175 -13.56 10.13 16.91
N CYS A 176 -14.50 10.62 16.09
CA CYS A 176 -15.93 10.30 16.20
C CYS A 176 -16.17 8.79 16.10
N PHE A 177 -15.54 8.14 15.11
CA PHE A 177 -15.65 6.70 14.90
C PHE A 177 -15.12 5.91 16.11
N VAL A 178 -13.93 6.25 16.60
CA VAL A 178 -13.34 5.61 17.79
C VAL A 178 -14.25 5.78 19.01
N GLN A 179 -14.79 6.99 19.24
CA GLN A 179 -15.72 7.24 20.34
C GLN A 179 -16.97 6.36 20.23
N GLN A 180 -17.57 6.27 19.05
CA GLN A 180 -18.75 5.44 18.83
C GLN A 180 -18.45 3.95 19.05
N CYS A 181 -17.27 3.47 18.64
CA CYS A 181 -16.83 2.11 18.94
C CYS A 181 -16.71 1.88 20.45
N GLU A 182 -16.07 2.79 21.18
CA GLU A 182 -15.91 2.67 22.64
C GLU A 182 -17.24 2.73 23.40
N GLU A 183 -18.18 3.58 22.96
CA GLU A 183 -19.51 3.71 23.57
C GLU A 183 -20.39 2.49 23.35
N ASN A 184 -20.27 1.84 22.19
CA ASN A 184 -21.04 0.63 21.86
C ASN A 184 -20.46 -0.66 22.47
N ARG A 185 -19.25 -0.61 23.04
CA ARG A 185 -18.62 -1.78 23.67
C ARG A 185 -19.27 -2.11 25.00
N THR A 186 -19.75 -3.35 25.11
CA THR A 186 -20.25 -3.91 26.37
C THR A 186 -19.11 -4.24 27.33
N ALA A 187 -19.43 -4.48 28.60
CA ALA A 187 -18.45 -4.95 29.58
C ALA A 187 -17.83 -6.30 29.19
N VAL A 188 -18.61 -7.16 28.51
CA VAL A 188 -18.16 -8.44 27.97
C VAL A 188 -17.13 -8.23 26.86
N ASP A 189 -17.39 -7.28 25.94
CA ASP A 189 -16.45 -6.95 24.86
C ASP A 189 -15.12 -6.45 25.42
N LYS A 190 -15.16 -5.61 26.45
CA LYS A 190 -13.96 -5.09 27.11
C LYS A 190 -13.13 -6.20 27.76
N GLN A 191 -13.77 -7.14 28.45
CA GLN A 191 -13.07 -8.27 29.04
C GLN A 191 -12.42 -9.16 27.96
N ARG A 192 -13.16 -9.47 26.90
CA ARG A 192 -12.65 -10.27 25.78
C ARG A 192 -11.45 -9.62 25.08
N LEU A 193 -11.47 -8.30 24.90
CA LEU A 193 -10.33 -7.55 24.34
C LEU A 193 -9.08 -7.64 25.23
N GLU A 194 -9.23 -7.67 26.57
CA GLU A 194 -8.09 -7.90 27.46
C GLU A 194 -7.54 -9.32 27.34
N GLU A 195 -8.40 -10.33 27.21
CA GLU A 195 -7.99 -11.72 26.97
C GLU A 195 -7.23 -11.87 25.64
N GLN A 196 -7.68 -11.19 24.57
CA GLN A 196 -7.00 -11.19 23.26
C GLN A 196 -5.62 -10.53 23.27
N LYS A 197 -5.33 -9.63 24.22
CA LYS A 197 -4.00 -9.01 24.36
C LYS A 197 -2.96 -9.97 24.93
N GLU A 198 -3.39 -11.07 25.55
CA GLU A 198 -2.47 -12.05 26.10
C GLU A 198 -1.64 -12.69 25.00
N THR A 199 -0.32 -12.64 25.16
CA THR A 199 0.60 -13.15 24.14
C THR A 199 0.73 -14.67 24.25
N ASN A 200 0.37 -15.39 23.19
CA ASN A 200 0.67 -16.81 23.01
C ASN A 200 1.45 -17.03 21.70
N TRP A 201 2.59 -17.71 21.79
CA TRP A 201 3.44 -18.06 20.65
C TRP A 201 2.70 -18.83 19.54
N ASP A 202 1.68 -19.59 19.88
CA ASP A 202 0.85 -20.33 18.92
C ASP A 202 0.09 -19.42 17.95
N PHE A 203 -0.17 -18.17 18.34
CA PHE A 203 -0.81 -17.16 17.47
C PHE A 203 0.21 -16.32 16.70
N LEU A 204 1.47 -16.29 17.13
CA LEU A 204 2.52 -15.46 16.53
C LEU A 204 3.25 -16.14 15.37
N ILE A 205 3.21 -17.46 15.31
CA ILE A 205 3.92 -18.26 14.31
C ILE A 205 2.91 -18.79 13.28
N PRO A 206 3.09 -18.55 11.96
CA PRO A 206 2.23 -19.11 10.94
C PRO A 206 2.18 -20.65 10.98
N ARG A 207 1.00 -21.23 10.77
CA ARG A 207 0.74 -22.68 10.81
C ARG A 207 0.03 -23.18 9.56
#